data_AF-A0A7C1BZK4-F1
#
_entry.id   AF-A0A7C1BZK4-F1
#
_cell.length_a   1.000
_cell.length_b   1.000
_cell.length_c   1.000
_cell.angle_alpha   90.00
_cell.angle_beta   90.00
_cell.angle_gamma   90.00
#
_symmetry.space_group_name_H-M   'P 1'
#
loop_
_entity.id
_entity.type
_entity.pdbx_description
1 polymer ?
#
loop_
_entity_poly.entity_id
_entity_poly.type
_entity_poly.pdbx_seq_one_letter_code
_entity_poly.pdbx_strand_id
1 'polypeptide(L)'
;MQVKLLSYTQNPKAVIYACARQCYSKLSAYNIYVKKEKLSKRFKEFIAHLIERGHLSPLEHVSFTFSIEGISRICTHQLVRHRIASYSQQSQRYVDMENFNYII
;
A
#
# COMPACT_ATOMS: atom_id res chain seq x y z
N MET A 1 10.38 10.03 15.59
CA MET A 1 9.59 9.60 14.43
C MET A 1 8.41 8.76 14.90
N GLN A 2 7.21 9.06 14.42
CA GLN A 2 5.99 8.27 14.67
C GLN A 2 5.31 7.94 13.34
N VAL A 3 4.90 6.69 13.16
CA VAL A 3 4.20 6.21 11.96
C VAL A 3 2.91 5.55 12.39
N LYS A 4 1.78 6.03 11.87
CA LYS A 4 0.44 5.50 12.15
C LYS A 4 -0.25 5.12 10.85
N LEU A 5 -0.85 3.93 10.80
CA LEU A 5 -1.71 3.54 9.68
C LEU A 5 -3.06 4.23 9.81
N LEU A 6 -3.47 4.98 8.79
CA LEU A 6 -4.76 5.66 8.74
C LEU A 6 -5.82 4.84 8.00
N SER A 7 -5.43 4.20 6.88
CA SER A 7 -6.34 3.45 6.03
C SER A 7 -5.59 2.39 5.23
N TYR A 8 -6.31 1.35 4.81
CA TYR A 8 -5.80 0.29 3.94
C TYR A 8 -6.93 -0.36 3.14
N THR A 9 -6.59 -1.01 2.02
CA THR A 9 -7.56 -1.78 1.23
C THR A 9 -8.18 -2.91 2.07
N GLN A 10 -9.51 -2.93 2.19
CA GLN A 10 -10.21 -3.99 2.93
C GLN A 10 -10.01 -5.36 2.27
N ASN A 11 -9.83 -6.41 3.09
CA ASN A 11 -9.58 -7.78 2.63
C ASN A 11 -8.47 -7.89 1.55
N PRO A 12 -7.27 -7.34 1.79
CA PRO A 12 -6.25 -7.17 0.75
C PRO A 12 -5.83 -8.49 0.10
N LYS A 13 -5.82 -9.58 0.89
CA LYS A 13 -5.51 -10.93 0.38
C LYS A 13 -6.53 -11.42 -0.66
N ALA A 14 -7.81 -11.14 -0.43
CA ALA A 14 -8.88 -11.53 -1.35
C ALA A 14 -8.85 -10.68 -2.63
N VAL A 15 -8.53 -9.39 -2.51
CA VAL A 15 -8.33 -8.50 -3.65
C VAL A 15 -7.19 -9.02 -4.54
N ILE A 16 -6.00 -9.26 -3.95
CA ILE A 16 -4.84 -9.77 -4.70
C ILE A 16 -5.18 -11.10 -5.36
N TYR A 17 -5.78 -12.04 -4.60
CA TYR A 17 -6.13 -13.36 -5.14
C TYR A 17 -7.11 -13.26 -6.31
N ALA A 18 -8.16 -12.44 -6.18
CA ALA A 18 -9.16 -12.26 -7.23
C ALA A 18 -8.57 -11.63 -8.49
N CYS A 19 -7.79 -10.55 -8.35
CA CYS A 19 -7.15 -9.88 -9.48
C CYS A 19 -6.15 -10.81 -10.19
N ALA A 20 -5.29 -11.49 -9.43
CA ALA A 20 -4.31 -12.42 -10.01
C ALA A 20 -4.97 -13.63 -10.70
N ARG A 21 -6.03 -14.19 -10.11
CA ARG A 21 -6.71 -15.37 -10.67
C ARG A 21 -7.59 -15.04 -11.87
N GLN A 22 -8.16 -13.83 -11.93
CA GLN A 22 -8.97 -13.41 -13.09
C GLN A 22 -8.17 -13.54 -14.40
N CYS A 23 -6.87 -13.23 -14.40
CA CYS A 23 -6.01 -13.33 -15.58
C CYS A 23 -5.94 -14.74 -16.19
N TYR A 24 -6.28 -15.78 -15.42
CA TYR A 24 -6.17 -17.19 -15.81
C TYR A 24 -7.47 -17.97 -15.56
N SER A 25 -8.60 -17.29 -15.41
CA SER A 25 -9.88 -17.88 -15.04
C SER A 25 -10.99 -17.44 -15.99
N LYS A 26 -11.97 -18.32 -16.22
CA LYS A 26 -13.23 -17.96 -16.91
C LYS A 26 -14.17 -17.14 -16.02
N LEU A 27 -13.88 -17.06 -14.71
CA LEU A 27 -14.66 -16.28 -13.75
C LEU A 27 -14.11 -14.84 -13.66
N SER A 28 -15.01 -13.88 -13.46
CA SER A 28 -14.64 -12.50 -13.14
C SER A 28 -14.03 -12.40 -11.73
N ALA A 29 -13.22 -11.37 -11.48
CA ALA A 29 -12.64 -11.08 -10.16
C ALA A 29 -13.72 -10.94 -9.10
N TYR A 30 -14.87 -10.34 -9.41
CA TYR A 30 -16.00 -10.26 -8.48
C TYR A 30 -16.47 -11.67 -8.05
N ASN A 31 -16.68 -12.57 -9.02
CA ASN A 31 -17.12 -13.93 -8.72
C ASN A 31 -16.06 -14.71 -7.93
N ILE A 32 -14.77 -14.50 -8.19
CA ILE A 32 -13.67 -15.11 -7.42
C ILE A 32 -13.61 -14.53 -6.00
N TYR A 33 -13.77 -13.21 -5.87
CA TYR A 33 -13.75 -12.48 -4.61
C TYR A 33 -14.89 -12.90 -3.68
N VAL A 34 -16.12 -13.00 -4.20
CA VAL A 34 -17.32 -13.37 -3.43
C VAL A 34 -17.26 -14.84 -3.01
N LYS A 35 -16.77 -15.74 -3.87
CA LYS A 35 -16.66 -17.17 -3.53
C LYS A 35 -15.77 -17.43 -2.34
N LYS A 36 -14.86 -16.49 -1.97
CA LYS A 36 -14.00 -16.51 -0.78
C LYS A 36 -13.41 -17.89 -0.46
N GLU A 37 -13.21 -18.76 -1.46
CA GLU A 37 -12.80 -20.14 -1.23
C GLU A 37 -11.54 -20.10 -0.39
N LYS A 38 -11.66 -20.66 0.83
CA LYS A 38 -10.76 -20.45 1.98
C LYS A 38 -9.38 -20.06 1.50
N LEU A 39 -9.09 -18.75 1.55
CA LEU A 39 -7.76 -18.19 1.36
C LEU A 39 -6.85 -18.96 2.32
N SER A 40 -6.21 -19.98 1.78
CA SER A 40 -5.72 -21.09 2.58
C SER A 40 -4.49 -20.64 3.36
N LYS A 41 -3.99 -21.51 4.25
CA LYS A 41 -2.66 -21.33 4.85
C LYS A 41 -1.56 -21.09 3.78
N ARG A 42 -1.80 -21.47 2.51
CA ARG A 42 -0.90 -21.30 1.37
C ARG A 42 -0.99 -19.95 0.66
N PHE A 43 -1.74 -18.95 1.17
CA PHE A 43 -1.74 -17.62 0.54
C PHE A 43 -0.33 -16.98 0.50
N LYS A 44 0.51 -17.25 1.51
CA LYS A 44 1.90 -16.81 1.50
C LYS A 44 2.70 -17.41 0.33
N GLU A 45 2.55 -18.71 0.10
CA GLU A 45 3.18 -19.42 -1.03
C GLU A 45 2.68 -18.86 -2.37
N PHE A 46 1.38 -18.60 -2.47
CA PHE A 46 0.79 -17.97 -3.66
C PHE A 46 1.41 -16.59 -3.97
N ILE A 47 1.55 -15.72 -2.97
CA ILE A 47 2.21 -14.42 -3.14
C ILE A 47 3.69 -14.59 -3.51
N ALA A 48 4.40 -15.52 -2.85
CA ALA A 48 5.79 -15.81 -3.17
C ALA A 48 5.95 -16.22 -4.65
N HIS A 49 5.08 -17.10 -5.17
CA HIS A 49 5.10 -17.49 -6.58
C HIS A 49 4.74 -16.36 -7.54
N LEU A 50 3.83 -15.44 -7.17
CA LEU A 50 3.55 -14.26 -7.99
C LEU A 50 4.81 -13.38 -8.11
N ILE A 51 5.49 -13.15 -6.99
CA ILE A 51 6.72 -12.33 -6.96
C ILE A 51 7.84 -13.01 -7.74
N GLU A 52 8.07 -14.32 -7.52
CA GLU A 52 9.08 -15.12 -8.20
C GLU A 52 8.92 -15.08 -9.73
N ARG A 53 7.67 -15.08 -10.21
CA ARG A 53 7.34 -15.00 -11.64
C ARG A 53 7.30 -13.58 -12.19
N GLY A 54 7.56 -12.56 -11.37
CA GLY A 54 7.48 -11.15 -11.77
C GLY A 54 6.06 -10.63 -12.01
N HIS A 55 5.03 -11.35 -11.58
CA HIS A 55 3.63 -10.93 -11.68
C HIS A 55 3.28 -9.96 -10.54
N LEU A 56 3.83 -8.75 -10.59
CA LEU A 56 3.73 -7.77 -9.49
C LEU A 56 2.45 -6.92 -9.53
N SER A 57 1.84 -6.73 -10.70
CA SER A 57 0.66 -5.85 -10.85
C SER A 57 -0.53 -6.21 -9.94
N PRO A 58 -0.82 -7.49 -9.58
CA PRO A 58 -1.89 -7.77 -8.64
C PRO A 58 -1.65 -7.21 -7.23
N LEU A 59 -0.38 -6.99 -6.85
CA LEU A 59 -0.01 -6.40 -5.56
C LEU A 59 -0.33 -4.89 -5.50
N GLU A 60 -0.33 -4.21 -6.65
CA GLU A 60 -0.59 -2.77 -6.76
C GLU A 60 -2.06 -2.40 -6.45
N HIS A 61 -2.97 -3.37 -6.47
CA HIS A 61 -4.37 -3.16 -6.06
C HIS A 61 -4.55 -2.99 -4.54
N VAL A 62 -3.49 -3.18 -3.76
CA VAL A 62 -3.51 -2.97 -2.31
C VAL A 62 -2.76 -1.69 -1.97
N SER A 63 -3.48 -0.76 -1.35
CA SER A 63 -2.94 0.52 -0.90
C SER A 63 -2.98 0.64 0.62
N PHE A 64 -2.02 1.38 1.16
CA PHE A 64 -1.95 1.77 2.58
C PHE A 64 -1.70 3.28 2.66
N THR A 65 -2.37 3.93 3.60
CA THR A 65 -2.18 5.36 3.88
C THR A 65 -1.65 5.51 5.29
N PHE A 66 -0.51 6.19 5.43
CA PHE A 66 0.15 6.42 6.71
C PHE A 66 0.18 7.90 7.08
N SER A 67 -0.02 8.21 8.35
CA SER A 67 0.48 9.46 8.95
C SER A 67 1.92 9.22 9.38
N ILE A 68 2.82 10.10 8.94
CA ILE A 68 4.24 10.06 9.30
C ILE A 68 4.60 11.40 9.92
N GLU A 69 4.97 11.37 11.19
CA GLU A 69 5.25 12.55 12.02
C GLU A 69 6.66 12.46 12.59
N GLY A 70 7.26 13.64 12.87
CA GLY A 70 8.61 13.72 13.42
C GLY A 70 9.68 13.15 12.47
N ILE A 71 9.59 13.52 11.19
CA ILE A 71 10.62 13.28 10.17
C ILE A 71 11.15 14.60 9.63
N SER A 72 12.41 14.62 9.19
CA SER A 72 13.05 15.86 8.72
C SER A 72 12.53 16.28 7.34
N ARG A 73 12.66 17.57 7.03
CA ARG A 73 12.34 18.11 5.69
C ARG A 73 13.23 17.52 4.60
N ILE A 74 14.49 17.25 4.93
CA ILE A 74 15.43 16.61 3.99
C ILE A 74 14.97 15.18 3.69
N CYS A 75 14.49 14.45 4.70
CA CYS A 75 13.90 13.13 4.51
C CYS A 75 12.68 13.20 3.56
N THR A 76 11.76 14.15 3.77
CA THR A 76 10.60 14.28 2.89
C THR A 76 10.98 14.63 1.45
N HIS A 77 12.06 15.38 1.23
CA HIS A 77 12.57 15.69 -0.12
C HIS A 77 13.09 14.45 -0.87
N GLN A 78 13.59 13.44 -0.16
CA GLN A 78 13.92 12.14 -0.78
C GLN A 78 12.67 11.29 -0.96
N LEU A 79 11.79 11.25 0.05
CA LEU A 79 10.58 10.42 0.04
C LEU A 79 9.68 10.72 -1.16
N VAL A 80 9.44 12.00 -1.48
CA VAL A 80 8.56 12.39 -2.60
C VAL A 80 9.12 12.07 -3.99
N ARG A 81 10.37 11.59 -4.08
CA ARG A 81 10.94 11.11 -5.35
C ARG A 81 10.36 9.77 -5.78
N HIS A 82 9.73 9.04 -4.87
CA HIS A 82 8.96 7.84 -5.20
C HIS A 82 7.61 8.23 -5.82
N ARG A 83 7.57 8.21 -7.16
CA ARG A 83 6.42 8.73 -7.93
C ARG A 83 5.16 7.86 -7.87
N ILE A 84 5.28 6.59 -7.50
CA ILE A 84 4.15 5.65 -7.35
C ILE A 84 3.70 5.67 -5.88
N ALA A 85 3.19 6.83 -5.47
CA ALA A 85 2.63 7.09 -4.15
C ALA A 85 1.90 8.44 -4.17
N SER A 86 1.05 8.67 -3.18
CA SER A 86 0.29 9.91 -3.03
C SER A 86 0.69 10.59 -1.72
N TYR A 87 0.94 11.90 -1.76
CA TYR A 87 1.46 12.65 -0.62
C TYR A 87 0.63 13.88 -0.32
N SER A 88 0.34 14.09 0.97
CA SER A 88 -0.11 15.36 1.53
C SER A 88 0.87 15.74 2.63
N GLN A 89 1.53 16.89 2.47
CA GLN A 89 2.57 17.35 3.39
C GLN A 89 2.17 18.65 4.05
N GLN A 90 2.58 18.83 5.30
CA GLN A 90 2.41 20.08 6.02
C GLN A 90 3.09 21.21 5.23
N SER A 91 2.30 22.24 4.90
CA SER A 91 2.78 23.38 4.13
C SER A 91 3.31 24.47 5.06
N GLN A 92 4.60 24.77 4.95
CA GLN A 92 5.23 25.91 5.64
C GLN A 92 4.76 27.27 5.11
N ARG A 93 3.97 27.30 4.02
CA ARG A 93 3.33 28.52 3.51
C ARG A 93 2.05 28.89 4.28
N TYR A 94 1.45 27.92 4.97
CA TYR A 94 0.14 28.08 5.61
C TYR A 94 0.14 27.73 7.10
N VAL A 95 1.10 26.93 7.56
CA VAL A 95 1.23 26.60 8.97
C VAL A 95 2.35 27.43 9.54
N ASP A 96 2.06 28.13 10.64
CA ASP A 96 3.04 28.87 11.41
C ASP A 96 4.12 27.92 11.95
N MET A 97 5.36 28.35 11.81
CA MET A 97 6.57 27.60 12.11
C MET A 97 7.41 28.29 13.19
N GLU A 98 6.87 29.22 14.00
CA GLU A 98 7.65 29.89 15.05
C GLU A 98 8.31 28.93 16.06
N ASN A 99 7.72 27.74 16.29
CA ASN A 99 8.21 26.75 17.26
C ASN A 99 8.39 25.34 16.67
N PHE A 100 9.17 25.19 15.58
CA PHE A 100 9.45 23.83 15.08
C PHE A 100 10.42 23.06 15.97
N ASN A 101 10.11 21.77 16.12
CA ASN A 101 11.04 20.79 16.65
C ASN A 101 12.09 20.42 15.59
N TYR A 102 13.34 20.25 16.03
CA TYR A 102 14.41 19.72 15.19
C TYR A 102 14.45 18.20 15.28
N ILE A 103 14.72 17.54 14.15
CA ILE A 103 14.92 16.10 14.09
C ILE A 103 16.42 15.85 14.06
N ILE A 104 16.93 15.13 15.08
CA ILE A 104 18.31 14.67 15.19
C ILE A 104 18.42 13.27 14.58
#